data_AF-A0A3D3TGS1-F1
#
_entry.id   AF-A0A3D3TGS1-F1
#
_cell.length_a   1.000
_cell.length_b   1.000
_cell.length_c   1.000
_cell.angle_alpha   90.00
_cell.angle_beta   90.00
_cell.angle_gamma   90.00
#
_symmetry.space_group_name_H-M   'P 1'
#
loop_
_entity.id
_entity.type
_entity.pdbx_description
1 polymer ?
#
loop_
_entity_poly.entity_id
_entity_poly.type
_entity_poly.pdbx_seq_one_letter_code
_entity_poly.pdbx_strand_id
1 'polypeptide(L)'
;MKKMLGYLVFCNTLFFLACDMIEYHPYDGRISGSKNINRQNIQRIETACEGKKTIRYAFLSDTQRHYDETEACVNHINQREDIDFVIHGGDISDFGMTKEFMWMRDIMNK
;
A
#
# COMPACT_ATOMS: atom_id res chain seq x y z
N MET A 1 46.72 3.50 -15.64
CA MET A 1 46.08 4.80 -15.34
C MET A 1 44.71 4.97 -16.01
N LYS A 2 44.57 4.92 -17.35
CA LYS A 2 43.27 5.09 -18.03
C LYS A 2 42.18 4.09 -17.61
N LYS A 3 42.54 2.81 -17.41
CA LYS A 3 41.61 1.79 -16.91
C LYS A 3 41.13 2.08 -15.48
N MET A 4 42.03 2.53 -14.62
CA MET A 4 41.73 2.88 -13.22
C MET A 4 40.83 4.12 -13.13
N LEU A 5 41.06 5.11 -13.99
CA LEU A 5 40.18 6.28 -14.13
C LEU A 5 38.78 5.87 -14.64
N GLY A 6 38.71 4.93 -15.58
CA GLY A 6 37.44 4.37 -16.07
C GLY A 6 36.66 3.64 -14.97
N TYR A 7 37.31 2.82 -14.15
CA TYR A 7 36.68 2.18 -12.99
C TYR A 7 36.20 3.20 -11.95
N LEU A 8 36.97 4.27 -11.72
CA LEU A 8 36.60 5.31 -10.76
C LEU A 8 35.38 6.11 -11.23
N VAL A 9 35.31 6.46 -12.52
CA VAL A 9 34.14 7.14 -13.12
C VAL A 9 32.91 6.23 -13.08
N PHE A 10 33.05 4.95 -13.45
CA PHE A 10 31.95 3.99 -13.39
C PHE A 10 31.41 3.82 -11.96
N CYS A 11 32.29 3.67 -10.97
CA CYS A 11 31.91 3.58 -9.56
C CYS A 11 31.19 4.86 -9.09
N ASN A 12 31.67 6.04 -9.51
CA ASN A 12 31.05 7.31 -9.17
C ASN A 12 29.65 7.47 -9.79
N THR A 13 29.45 7.02 -11.04
CA THR A 13 28.13 7.05 -11.68
C THR A 13 27.10 6.12 -11.02
N LEU A 14 27.54 5.01 -10.42
CA LEU A 14 26.64 4.10 -9.69
C LEU A 14 26.07 4.75 -8.41
N PHE A 15 26.81 5.64 -7.75
CA PHE A 15 26.32 6.34 -6.56
C PHE A 15 25.21 7.37 -6.87
N PHE A 16 25.15 7.90 -8.08
CA PHE A 16 24.12 8.87 -8.49
C PHE A 16 22.83 8.24 -9.03
N LEU A 17 22.76 6.91 -9.14
CA LEU A 17 21.54 6.19 -9.57
C LEU A 17 20.54 5.92 -8.43
N ALA A 18 20.86 6.28 -7.18
CA ALA A 18 19.97 6.12 -6.03
C ALA A 18 18.89 7.22 -6.00
N CYS A 19 18.01 7.26 -7.00
CA CYS A 19 16.77 8.03 -6.93
C CYS A 19 15.81 7.42 -5.90
N ASP A 20 15.03 8.26 -5.23
CA ASP A 20 13.93 7.88 -4.30
C ASP A 20 14.33 7.06 -3.05
N MET A 21 15.60 7.12 -2.65
CA MET A 21 16.07 6.47 -1.41
C MET A 21 15.57 7.20 -0.15
N ILE A 22 15.35 8.51 -0.22
CA ILE A 22 15.03 9.36 0.93
C ILE A 22 13.55 9.75 0.89
N GLU A 23 12.83 9.48 1.97
CA GLU A 23 11.54 10.11 2.24
C GLU A 23 11.74 11.37 3.08
N TYR A 24 11.10 12.46 2.65
CA TYR A 24 11.38 13.80 3.19
C TYR A 24 10.34 14.25 4.20
N HIS A 25 9.07 13.86 4.04
CA HIS A 25 7.99 14.36 4.87
C HIS A 25 6.80 13.40 4.90
N PRO A 26 6.12 13.20 6.04
CA PRO A 26 4.85 12.45 6.12
C PRO A 26 3.67 13.08 5.34
N TYR A 27 3.89 14.23 4.70
CA TYR A 27 2.91 14.91 3.84
C TYR A 27 3.43 14.99 2.40
N ASP A 28 4.42 14.17 2.07
CA ASP A 28 4.90 14.04 0.70
C ASP A 28 3.80 13.42 -0.17
N GLY A 29 3.08 14.28 -0.88
CA GLY A 29 1.95 13.91 -1.72
C GLY A 29 2.36 13.30 -3.08
N ARG A 30 3.65 13.03 -3.30
CA ARG A 30 4.16 12.41 -4.52
C ARG A 30 3.86 10.91 -4.53
N ILE A 31 2.58 10.60 -4.76
CA ILE A 31 2.07 9.24 -4.85
C ILE A 31 1.76 8.85 -6.30
N SER A 32 2.08 7.61 -6.66
CA SER A 32 1.61 6.97 -7.89
C SER A 32 0.38 6.10 -7.60
N GLY A 33 -0.46 5.84 -8.61
CA GLY A 33 -1.63 4.96 -8.48
C GLY A 33 -2.96 5.67 -8.23
N SER A 34 -3.98 4.88 -7.89
CA SER A 34 -5.37 5.33 -7.77
C SER A 34 -5.59 6.31 -6.61
N LYS A 35 -6.35 7.38 -6.88
CA LYS A 35 -6.77 8.38 -5.89
C LYS A 35 -8.28 8.33 -5.69
N ASN A 36 -8.76 8.89 -4.58
CA ASN A 36 -10.18 8.90 -4.21
C ASN A 36 -10.78 7.48 -4.11
N ILE A 37 -9.98 6.50 -3.68
CA ILE A 37 -10.37 5.08 -3.64
C ILE A 37 -11.57 4.85 -2.73
N ASN A 38 -11.70 5.57 -1.62
CA ASN A 38 -12.85 5.47 -0.72
C ASN A 38 -14.15 5.83 -1.45
N ARG A 39 -14.18 6.92 -2.23
CA ARG A 39 -15.35 7.30 -3.01
C ARG A 39 -15.74 6.21 -4.01
N GLN A 40 -14.76 5.63 -4.70
CA GLN A 40 -14.99 4.57 -5.67
C GLN A 40 -15.48 3.27 -5.02
N ASN A 41 -14.89 2.88 -3.89
CA ASN A 41 -15.26 1.66 -3.18
C ASN A 41 -16.59 1.79 -2.45
N ILE A 42 -16.94 2.97 -1.92
CA ILE A 42 -18.28 3.24 -1.36
C ILE A 42 -19.34 2.96 -2.42
N GLN A 43 -19.20 3.54 -3.62
CA GLN A 43 -20.16 3.32 -4.71
C GLN A 43 -20.24 1.84 -5.12
N ARG A 44 -19.10 1.12 -5.16
CA ARG A 44 -19.06 -0.32 -5.43
C ARG A 44 -19.80 -1.12 -4.37
N ILE A 45 -19.58 -0.82 -3.08
CA ILE A 45 -20.22 -1.48 -1.95
C ILE A 45 -21.73 -1.23 -1.98
N GLU A 46 -22.16 0.02 -2.15
CA GLU A 46 -23.58 0.38 -2.24
C GLU A 46 -24.29 -0.39 -3.36
N THR A 47 -23.66 -0.47 -4.54
CA THR A 47 -24.19 -1.22 -5.68
C THR A 47 -24.22 -2.73 -5.40
N ALA A 48 -23.13 -3.29 -4.88
CA ALA A 48 -23.01 -4.73 -4.63
C ALA A 48 -23.90 -5.23 -3.47
N CYS A 49 -24.28 -4.33 -2.56
CA CYS A 49 -25.14 -4.62 -1.42
C CYS A 49 -26.60 -4.20 -1.62
N GLU A 50 -26.95 -3.66 -2.79
CA GLU A 50 -28.31 -3.23 -3.08
C GLU A 50 -29.30 -4.39 -2.91
N GLY A 51 -30.36 -4.16 -2.12
CA GLY A 51 -31.40 -5.16 -1.84
C GLY A 51 -30.97 -6.33 -0.92
N LYS A 52 -29.71 -6.40 -0.46
CA LYS A 52 -29.30 -7.41 0.53
C LYS A 52 -30.00 -7.16 1.87
N LYS A 53 -30.51 -8.24 2.48
CA LYS A 53 -31.12 -8.21 3.83
C LYS A 53 -30.10 -8.38 4.96
N THR A 54 -28.93 -8.89 4.63
CA THR A 54 -27.81 -9.08 5.56
C THR A 54 -26.54 -8.71 4.84
N ILE A 55 -25.72 -7.91 5.51
CA ILE A 55 -24.40 -7.49 5.05
C ILE A 55 -23.39 -8.08 6.05
N ARG A 56 -22.35 -8.72 5.54
CA ARG A 56 -21.22 -9.24 6.30
C ARG A 56 -19.96 -8.54 5.84
N TYR A 57 -19.21 -7.98 6.77
CA TYR A 57 -17.94 -7.33 6.46
C TYR A 57 -16.87 -7.78 7.44
N ALA A 58 -15.62 -7.79 6.98
CA ALA A 58 -14.47 -7.88 7.88
C ALA A 58 -14.05 -6.47 8.30
N PHE A 59 -13.62 -6.33 9.54
CA PHE A 59 -13.02 -5.11 10.06
C PHE A 59 -11.60 -5.40 10.52
N LEU A 60 -10.68 -4.56 10.09
CA LEU A 60 -9.27 -4.59 10.48
C LEU A 60 -8.79 -3.17 10.72
N SER A 61 -7.75 -2.99 11.55
CA SER A 61 -7.22 -1.67 11.93
C SER A 61 -5.79 -1.84 12.42
N ASP A 62 -5.05 -0.74 12.59
CA ASP A 62 -3.76 -0.73 13.29
C ASP A 62 -2.73 -1.68 12.66
N THR A 63 -2.73 -1.75 11.32
CA THR A 63 -1.87 -2.68 10.57
C THR A 63 -0.43 -2.17 10.44
N GLN A 64 -0.24 -0.84 10.39
CA GLN A 64 1.06 -0.16 10.47
C GLN A 64 2.23 -0.83 9.72
N ARG A 65 3.08 -1.60 10.43
CA ARG A 65 4.25 -2.31 9.87
C ARG A 65 4.12 -3.82 9.90
N HIS A 66 2.98 -4.35 10.29
CA HIS A 66 2.67 -5.78 10.34
C HIS A 66 2.34 -6.28 8.92
N TYR A 67 3.25 -6.10 7.95
CA TYR A 67 3.00 -6.34 6.53
C TYR A 67 2.74 -7.82 6.22
N ASP A 68 3.51 -8.72 6.83
CA ASP A 68 3.38 -10.16 6.71
C ASP A 68 2.08 -10.68 7.33
N GLU A 69 1.73 -10.20 8.52
CA GLU A 69 0.46 -10.51 9.17
C GLU A 69 -0.72 -9.94 8.38
N THR A 70 -0.59 -8.73 7.82
CA THR A 70 -1.61 -8.10 6.97
C THR A 70 -1.81 -8.91 5.69
N GLU A 71 -0.73 -9.36 5.06
CA GLU A 71 -0.81 -10.24 3.88
C GLU A 71 -1.47 -11.58 4.22
N ALA A 72 -1.12 -12.19 5.35
CA ALA A 72 -1.78 -13.42 5.82
C ALA A 72 -3.28 -13.19 6.09
N CYS A 73 -3.65 -12.05 6.68
CA CYS A 73 -5.03 -11.66 6.92
C CYS A 73 -5.82 -11.48 5.61
N VAL A 74 -5.27 -10.73 4.65
CA VAL A 74 -5.86 -10.55 3.32
C VAL A 74 -6.07 -11.89 2.62
N ASN A 75 -5.04 -12.75 2.61
CA ASN A 75 -5.15 -14.10 2.02
C ASN A 75 -6.24 -14.94 2.68
N HIS A 76 -6.39 -14.85 4.00
CA HIS A 76 -7.44 -15.58 4.73
C HIS A 76 -8.83 -15.04 4.42
N ILE A 77 -9.00 -13.72 4.39
CA ILE A 77 -10.28 -13.07 4.04
C ILE A 77 -10.67 -13.42 2.60
N ASN A 78 -9.73 -13.40 1.65
CA ASN A 78 -9.99 -13.73 0.25
C ASN A 78 -10.41 -15.19 0.01
N GLN A 79 -10.22 -16.08 0.99
CA GLN A 79 -10.73 -17.46 0.94
C GLN A 79 -12.20 -17.58 1.41
N ARG A 80 -12.80 -16.50 1.93
CA ARG A 80 -14.18 -16.47 2.40
C ARG A 80 -15.11 -15.99 1.29
N GLU A 81 -16.13 -16.79 0.99
CA GLU A 81 -17.16 -16.45 -0.01
C GLU A 81 -18.36 -15.70 0.60
N ASP A 82 -18.39 -15.51 1.91
CA ASP A 82 -19.53 -14.94 2.64
C ASP A 82 -19.29 -13.51 3.16
N ILE A 83 -18.14 -12.91 2.85
CA ILE A 83 -17.79 -11.52 3.21
C ILE A 83 -18.08 -10.62 2.00
N ASP A 84 -18.88 -9.58 2.21
CA ASP A 84 -19.28 -8.66 1.14
C ASP A 84 -18.20 -7.61 0.84
N PHE A 85 -17.52 -7.12 1.88
CA PHE A 85 -16.42 -6.16 1.77
C PHE A 85 -15.62 -6.08 3.08
N VAL A 86 -14.54 -5.31 3.05
CA VAL A 86 -13.64 -5.09 4.18
C VAL A 86 -13.57 -3.61 4.52
N ILE A 87 -13.52 -3.28 5.81
CA ILE A 87 -13.27 -1.93 6.31
C ILE A 87 -11.93 -1.92 7.06
N HIS A 88 -11.06 -0.98 6.71
CA HIS A 88 -9.87 -0.64 7.49
C HIS A 88 -10.15 0.55 8.41
N GLY A 89 -9.94 0.41 9.72
CA GLY A 89 -10.32 1.37 10.76
C GLY A 89 -9.40 2.59 10.92
N GLY A 90 -8.12 2.46 10.58
CA GLY A 90 -7.15 3.55 10.71
C GLY A 90 -5.75 2.97 10.95
N ASP A 91 -4.76 3.82 11.18
CA ASP A 91 -3.40 3.41 11.55
C ASP A 91 -2.79 2.40 10.56
N ILE A 92 -2.87 2.76 9.28
CA ILE A 92 -2.29 2.01 8.15
C ILE A 92 -0.76 2.18 8.11
N SER A 93 -0.24 3.29 8.62
CA SER A 93 1.19 3.63 8.59
C SER A 93 1.63 4.06 9.99
N ASP A 94 2.84 3.65 10.36
CA ASP A 94 3.43 3.93 11.67
C ASP A 94 4.02 5.35 11.71
N PHE A 95 4.62 5.79 10.59
CA PHE A 95 5.30 7.10 10.50
C PHE A 95 4.63 8.10 9.57
N GLY A 96 3.50 7.73 8.95
CA GLY A 96 2.88 8.52 7.87
C GLY A 96 3.72 8.57 6.60
N MET A 97 4.63 7.61 6.40
CA MET A 97 5.55 7.58 5.26
C MET A 97 4.84 7.14 3.98
N THR A 98 5.20 7.75 2.84
CA THR A 98 4.57 7.51 1.54
C THR A 98 4.70 6.04 1.13
N LYS A 99 5.88 5.43 1.29
CA LYS A 99 6.13 4.01 1.01
C LYS A 99 5.28 3.09 1.88
N GLU A 100 5.06 3.42 3.15
CA GLU A 100 4.25 2.58 4.03
C GLU A 100 2.81 2.50 3.52
N PHE A 101 2.22 3.63 3.11
CA PHE A 101 0.92 3.63 2.47
C PHE A 101 0.91 2.87 1.13
N MET A 102 1.96 2.99 0.33
CA MET A 102 2.06 2.27 -0.95
C MET A 102 2.17 0.76 -0.76
N TRP A 103 2.98 0.29 0.19
CA TRP A 103 3.10 -1.13 0.51
C TRP A 103 1.79 -1.70 1.04
N MET A 104 1.15 -1.01 1.99
CA MET A 104 -0.16 -1.44 2.50
C MET A 104 -1.22 -1.47 1.41
N ARG A 105 -1.26 -0.45 0.55
CA ARG A 105 -2.14 -0.45 -0.62
C ARG A 105 -1.89 -1.67 -1.52
N ASP A 106 -0.63 -1.98 -1.79
CA ASP A 106 -0.27 -3.09 -2.69
C ASP A 106 -0.60 -4.46 -2.07
N ILE A 107 -0.54 -4.59 -0.74
CA ILE A 107 -0.99 -5.78 -0.01
C ILE A 107 -2.53 -5.87 -0.03
N MET A 108 -3.24 -4.80 0.32
CA MET A 108 -4.70 -4.78 0.46
C MET A 108 -5.46 -4.81 -0.87
N ASN A 109 -4.79 -4.56 -2.00
CA ASN A 109 -5.39 -4.68 -3.34
C ASN A 109 -5.25 -6.09 -3.95
N LYS A 110 -4.67 -7.06 -3.22
CA LYS A 110 -4.60 -8.47 -3.64
C LYS A 110 -5.92 -9.18 -3.37
#